data_AF-A0AAU5LDY8-F1
#
_entry.id   AF-A0AAU5LDY8-F1
#
_cell.length_a   1.000
_cell.length_b   1.000
_cell.length_c   1.000
_cell.angle_alpha   90.00
_cell.angle_beta   90.00
_cell.angle_gamma   90.00
#
_symmetry.space_group_name_H-M   'P 1'
#
loop_
_entity.id
_entity.type
_entity.pdbx_description
1 polymer ?
#
loop_
_entity_poly.entity_id
_entity_poly.type
_entity_poly.pdbx_seq_one_letter_code
_entity_poly.pdbx_strand_id
1 'polypeptide(L)'
;MANTEYDPDADRHGYSRTALARLAYSDELAELADQAAAHVPTIHDLFSNRGEAVGEALALVALAEAVLTRAVVYERQRGASWQQIGDQLDIARQSAHERYREVEEDWQLGLVEPLYPAQPVNIHGQVPVRGLRLPDAAYSPTPAAQRLDQWVRDHLPRHRDTEHPVSGRLPKLTAAEEISQVLAAITHLQETDAGPAERAAVMERKAALLERIAAEEGKPDALQKAAEARAYATQLRADAKARP
;
A
#
# COMPACT_ATOMS: atom_id res chain seq x y z
N MET A 1 19.08 16.81 16.87
CA MET A 1 18.80 16.25 15.53
C MET A 1 17.35 16.60 15.24
N ALA A 2 17.09 17.37 14.19
CA ALA A 2 15.72 17.73 13.83
C ALA A 2 14.96 16.42 13.52
N ASN A 3 13.86 16.18 14.22
CA ASN A 3 13.01 15.03 13.98
C ASN A 3 12.34 15.30 12.62
N THR A 4 12.91 14.76 11.55
CA THR A 4 12.26 14.79 10.23
C THR A 4 10.93 14.08 10.41
N GLU A 5 9.84 14.83 10.38
CA GLU A 5 8.49 14.29 10.52
C GLU A 5 8.29 13.20 9.46
N TYR A 6 7.88 12.00 9.88
CA TYR A 6 7.65 10.89 8.98
C TYR A 6 6.49 11.22 8.05
N ASP A 7 6.76 11.26 6.74
CA ASP A 7 5.77 11.47 5.71
C ASP A 7 5.41 10.11 5.07
N PRO A 8 4.25 9.51 5.39
CA PRO A 8 3.85 8.20 4.86
C PRO A 8 3.66 8.21 3.34
N ASP A 9 3.24 9.34 2.75
CA ASP A 9 3.05 9.42 1.30
C ASP A 9 4.40 9.37 0.58
N ALA A 10 5.39 10.11 1.07
CA ALA A 10 6.76 10.05 0.55
C ALA A 10 7.39 8.65 0.74
N ASP A 11 7.19 8.03 1.91
CA ASP A 11 7.70 6.69 2.21
C ASP A 11 7.13 5.64 1.24
N ARG A 12 5.81 5.60 1.06
CA ARG A 12 5.12 4.67 0.15
C ARG A 12 5.65 4.73 -1.28
N HIS A 13 5.96 5.93 -1.76
CA HIS A 13 6.46 6.16 -3.10
C HIS A 13 7.88 5.62 -3.35
N GLY A 14 8.62 5.28 -2.30
CA GLY A 14 9.92 4.59 -2.38
C GLY A 14 9.82 3.08 -2.62
N TYR A 15 8.61 2.51 -2.56
CA TYR A 15 8.39 1.06 -2.71
C TYR A 15 7.78 0.70 -4.08
N SER A 16 8.12 -0.49 -4.57
CA SER A 16 7.42 -1.08 -5.71
C SER A 16 6.00 -1.47 -5.32
N ARG A 17 5.06 -1.47 -6.27
CA ARG A 17 3.68 -1.92 -6.02
C ARG A 17 3.63 -3.36 -5.49
N THR A 18 4.54 -4.20 -6.00
CA THR A 18 4.71 -5.59 -5.57
C THR A 18 5.23 -5.69 -4.13
N ALA A 19 6.15 -4.81 -3.72
CA ALA A 19 6.61 -4.74 -2.33
C ALA A 19 5.49 -4.31 -1.38
N LEU A 20 4.72 -3.28 -1.74
CA LEU A 20 3.57 -2.84 -0.95
C LEU A 20 2.52 -3.95 -0.79
N ALA A 21 2.20 -4.66 -1.87
CA ALA A 21 1.28 -5.80 -1.81
C ALA A 21 1.83 -6.96 -0.97
N ARG A 22 3.15 -7.21 -1.03
CA ARG A 22 3.79 -8.23 -0.19
C ARG A 22 3.73 -7.88 1.29
N LEU A 23 3.94 -6.61 1.63
CA LEU A 23 3.84 -6.12 3.02
C LEU A 23 2.41 -6.24 3.53
N ALA A 24 1.41 -5.75 2.79
CA ALA A 24 0.01 -5.94 3.15
C ALA A 24 -0.36 -7.42 3.33
N TYR A 25 0.08 -8.30 2.44
CA TYR A 25 -0.16 -9.74 2.59
C TYR A 25 0.56 -10.34 3.82
N SER A 26 1.76 -9.88 4.15
CA SER A 26 2.51 -10.36 5.32
C SER A 26 1.90 -9.87 6.64
N ASP A 27 1.35 -8.65 6.65
CA ASP A 27 0.67 -8.04 7.78
C ASP A 27 -0.58 -8.82 8.17
N GLU A 28 -1.45 -9.14 7.21
CA GLU A 28 -2.65 -9.95 7.46
C GLU A 28 -2.30 -11.39 7.91
N LEU A 29 -1.19 -11.95 7.40
CA LEU A 29 -0.71 -13.26 7.86
C LEU A 29 -0.25 -13.23 9.31
N ALA A 30 0.46 -12.18 9.72
CA ALA A 30 0.90 -12.00 11.09
C ALA A 30 -0.31 -11.79 12.01
N GLU A 31 -1.29 -10.97 11.61
CA GLU A 31 -2.53 -10.76 12.35
C GLU A 31 -3.32 -12.07 12.51
N LEU A 32 -3.54 -12.83 11.43
CA LEU A 32 -4.21 -14.13 11.51
C LEU A 32 -3.47 -15.09 12.47
N ALA A 33 -2.14 -15.12 12.42
CA ALA A 33 -1.34 -15.98 13.27
C ALA A 33 -1.44 -15.58 14.76
N ASP A 34 -1.37 -14.29 15.06
CA ASP A 34 -1.50 -13.77 16.42
C ASP A 34 -2.90 -14.03 16.98
N GLN A 35 -3.95 -13.78 16.18
CA GLN A 35 -5.33 -14.05 16.57
C GLN A 35 -5.56 -15.55 16.80
N ALA A 36 -5.09 -16.42 15.89
CA ALA A 36 -5.21 -17.86 16.06
C ALA A 36 -4.45 -18.35 17.31
N ALA A 37 -3.26 -17.82 17.57
CA ALA A 37 -2.46 -18.17 18.75
C ALA A 37 -3.12 -17.72 20.06
N ALA A 38 -3.79 -16.56 20.07
CA ALA A 38 -4.50 -16.04 21.24
C ALA A 38 -5.64 -16.95 21.72
N HIS A 39 -6.22 -17.76 20.83
CA HIS A 39 -7.30 -18.70 21.17
C HIS A 39 -6.82 -20.11 21.58
N VAL A 40 -5.50 -20.37 21.59
CA VAL A 40 -4.97 -21.68 22.02
C VAL A 40 -5.01 -21.89 23.54
N PRO A 41 -4.63 -20.91 24.38
CA PRO A 41 -4.64 -21.09 25.84
C PRO A 41 -6.06 -21.24 26.40
N THR A 42 -6.28 -22.28 27.21
CA THR A 42 -7.58 -22.56 27.86
C THR A 42 -7.82 -21.74 29.15
N ILE A 43 -6.89 -20.84 29.49
CA ILE A 43 -6.98 -20.02 30.71
C ILE A 43 -8.19 -19.07 30.70
N HIS A 44 -8.72 -18.76 29.51
CA HIS A 44 -9.84 -17.85 29.32
C HIS A 44 -11.20 -18.57 29.31
N ASP A 45 -11.23 -19.89 29.10
CA ASP A 45 -12.46 -20.70 28.97
C ASP A 45 -13.40 -20.57 30.19
N LEU A 46 -12.83 -20.34 31.38
CA LEU A 46 -13.59 -20.17 32.63
C LEU A 46 -14.40 -18.86 32.67
N PHE A 47 -14.05 -17.90 31.82
CA PHE A 47 -14.68 -16.58 31.74
C PHE A 47 -15.48 -16.37 30.45
N SER A 48 -15.35 -17.28 29.48
CA SER A 48 -16.05 -17.20 28.20
C SER A 48 -17.53 -17.58 28.33
N ASN A 49 -18.36 -16.90 27.55
CA ASN A 49 -19.78 -17.20 27.44
C ASN A 49 -20.03 -18.38 26.49
N ARG A 50 -21.17 -19.06 26.65
CA ARG A 50 -21.60 -20.09 25.71
C ARG A 50 -21.78 -19.49 24.31
N GLY A 51 -21.12 -20.08 23.32
CA GLY A 51 -21.17 -19.64 21.93
C GLY A 51 -20.09 -18.64 21.51
N GLU A 52 -19.31 -18.11 22.46
CA GLU A 52 -18.22 -17.16 22.18
C GLU A 52 -17.16 -17.79 21.26
N ALA A 53 -16.76 -19.04 21.53
CA ALA A 53 -15.83 -19.80 20.67
C ALA A 53 -16.30 -19.94 19.21
N VAL A 54 -17.61 -19.95 18.94
CA VAL A 54 -18.13 -19.95 17.56
C VAL A 54 -17.93 -18.58 16.91
N GLY A 55 -18.14 -17.50 17.66
CA GLY A 55 -17.87 -16.13 17.19
C GLY A 55 -16.39 -15.91 16.91
N GLU A 56 -15.51 -16.40 17.78
CA GLU A 56 -14.06 -16.36 17.60
C GLU A 56 -13.61 -17.15 16.36
N ALA A 57 -14.16 -18.37 16.17
CA ALA A 57 -13.89 -19.17 14.97
C ALA A 57 -14.36 -18.48 13.69
N LEU A 58 -15.53 -17.81 13.71
CA LEU A 58 -16.02 -17.02 12.58
C LEU A 58 -15.10 -15.83 12.27
N ALA A 59 -14.56 -15.15 13.30
CA ALA A 59 -13.60 -14.07 13.11
C ALA A 59 -12.30 -14.57 12.45
N LEU A 60 -11.79 -15.74 12.86
CA LEU A 60 -10.62 -16.37 12.21
C LEU A 60 -10.89 -16.74 10.75
N VAL A 61 -12.10 -17.20 10.41
CA VAL A 61 -12.49 -17.45 9.00
C VAL A 61 -12.46 -16.14 8.20
N ALA A 62 -13.00 -15.05 8.72
CA ALA A 62 -12.98 -13.76 8.06
C ALA A 62 -11.55 -13.24 7.83
N LEU A 63 -10.65 -13.41 8.81
CA LEU A 63 -9.23 -13.07 8.67
C LEU A 63 -8.54 -13.95 7.61
N ALA A 64 -8.83 -15.25 7.57
CA ALA A 64 -8.30 -16.14 6.54
C ALA A 64 -8.78 -15.75 5.13
N GLU A 65 -10.03 -15.29 4.99
CA GLU A 65 -10.54 -14.73 3.73
C GLU A 65 -9.86 -13.41 3.34
N ALA A 66 -9.54 -12.55 4.31
CA ALA A 66 -8.75 -11.33 4.08
C ALA A 66 -7.33 -11.64 3.62
N VAL A 67 -6.67 -12.63 4.26
CA VAL A 67 -5.36 -13.16 3.85
C VAL A 67 -5.40 -13.67 2.41
N LEU A 68 -6.41 -14.47 2.04
CA LEU A 68 -6.58 -14.96 0.67
C LEU A 68 -6.74 -13.81 -0.32
N THR A 69 -7.55 -12.81 0.05
CA THR A 69 -7.78 -11.62 -0.76
C THR A 69 -6.49 -10.84 -1.00
N ARG A 70 -5.64 -10.63 0.03
CA ARG A 70 -4.33 -10.00 -0.16
C ARG A 70 -3.35 -10.85 -0.94
N ALA A 71 -3.39 -12.17 -0.80
CA ALA A 71 -2.57 -13.08 -1.60
C ALA A 71 -2.89 -12.94 -3.09
N VAL A 72 -4.17 -12.85 -3.46
CA VAL A 72 -4.60 -12.60 -4.84
C VAL A 72 -4.06 -11.26 -5.35
N VAL A 73 -4.21 -10.18 -4.58
CA VAL A 73 -3.67 -8.85 -4.95
C VAL A 73 -2.15 -8.92 -5.15
N TYR A 74 -1.42 -9.59 -4.26
CA TYR A 74 0.03 -9.77 -4.36
C TYR A 74 0.43 -10.52 -5.64
N GLU A 75 -0.22 -11.65 -5.94
CA GLU A 75 0.04 -12.41 -7.17
C GLU A 75 -0.29 -11.61 -8.43
N ARG A 76 -1.37 -10.81 -8.40
CA ARG A 76 -1.70 -9.88 -9.49
C ARG A 76 -0.61 -8.83 -9.70
N GLN A 77 -0.04 -8.25 -8.62
CA GLN A 77 1.10 -7.33 -8.75
C GLN A 77 2.36 -8.02 -9.30
N ARG A 78 2.53 -9.33 -9.07
CA ARG A 78 3.60 -10.13 -9.66
C ARG A 78 3.37 -10.50 -11.12
N GLY A 79 2.21 -10.15 -11.69
CA GLY A 79 1.85 -10.43 -13.07
C GLY A 79 1.14 -11.77 -13.29
N ALA A 80 0.68 -12.45 -12.24
CA ALA A 80 -0.12 -13.66 -12.38
C ALA A 80 -1.43 -13.35 -13.14
N SER A 81 -1.77 -14.18 -14.12
CA SER A 81 -3.02 -14.08 -14.86
C SER A 81 -4.21 -14.62 -14.05
N TRP A 82 -5.43 -14.17 -14.37
CA TRP A 82 -6.65 -14.72 -13.77
C TRP A 82 -6.84 -16.22 -14.02
N GLN A 83 -6.26 -16.76 -15.09
CA GLN A 83 -6.25 -18.21 -15.33
C GLN A 83 -5.43 -18.92 -14.25
N GLN A 84 -4.20 -18.48 -14.01
CA GLN A 84 -3.32 -19.09 -13.00
C GLN A 84 -3.92 -19.00 -11.59
N ILE A 85 -4.57 -17.87 -11.26
CA ILE A 85 -5.25 -17.70 -9.99
C ILE A 85 -6.47 -18.64 -9.90
N GLY A 86 -7.28 -18.72 -10.96
CA GLY A 86 -8.42 -19.65 -11.01
C GLY A 86 -7.99 -21.11 -10.84
N ASP A 87 -6.94 -21.53 -11.54
CA ASP A 87 -6.38 -22.88 -11.44
C ASP A 87 -5.93 -23.20 -10.01
N GLN A 88 -5.29 -22.25 -9.30
CA GLN A 88 -4.85 -22.43 -7.91
C GLN A 88 -6.00 -22.48 -6.91
N LEU A 89 -7.13 -21.86 -7.24
CA LEU A 89 -8.35 -21.83 -6.43
C LEU A 89 -9.37 -22.93 -6.80
N ASP A 90 -9.05 -23.75 -7.80
CA ASP A 90 -9.96 -24.75 -8.39
C ASP A 90 -11.30 -24.15 -8.85
N ILE A 91 -11.24 -22.97 -9.50
CA ILE A 91 -12.39 -22.29 -10.09
C ILE A 91 -12.08 -21.81 -11.51
N ALA A 92 -13.12 -21.57 -12.31
CA ALA A 92 -12.92 -21.00 -13.64
C ALA A 92 -12.29 -19.60 -13.58
N ARG A 93 -11.46 -19.27 -14.57
CA ARG A 93 -10.86 -17.92 -14.76
C ARG A 93 -11.87 -16.78 -14.59
N GLN A 94 -13.05 -16.92 -15.21
CA GLN A 94 -14.08 -15.89 -15.16
C GLN A 94 -14.59 -15.68 -13.73
N SER A 95 -14.82 -16.77 -12.98
CA SER A 95 -15.24 -16.71 -11.57
C SER A 95 -14.17 -16.08 -10.68
N ALA A 96 -12.89 -16.38 -10.90
CA ALA A 96 -11.80 -15.72 -10.19
C ALA A 96 -11.78 -14.20 -10.46
N HIS A 97 -11.88 -13.81 -11.73
CA HIS A 97 -11.92 -12.39 -12.10
C HIS A 97 -13.13 -11.68 -11.49
N GLU A 98 -14.34 -12.23 -11.63
CA GLU A 98 -15.56 -11.62 -11.06
C GLU A 98 -15.47 -11.47 -9.53
N ARG A 99 -14.92 -12.47 -8.84
CA ARG A 99 -14.79 -12.46 -7.38
C ARG A 99 -13.80 -11.41 -6.86
N TYR A 100 -12.71 -11.17 -7.59
CA TYR A 100 -11.59 -10.36 -7.08
C TYR A 100 -11.33 -9.05 -7.83
N ARG A 101 -12.05 -8.77 -8.93
CA ARG A 101 -11.87 -7.53 -9.71
C ARG A 101 -12.04 -6.27 -8.85
N GLU A 102 -13.06 -6.23 -7.99
CA GLU A 102 -13.37 -5.03 -7.21
C GLU A 102 -12.27 -4.74 -6.19
N VAL A 103 -11.71 -5.78 -5.57
CA VAL A 103 -10.55 -5.66 -4.67
C VAL A 103 -9.30 -5.24 -5.45
N GLU A 104 -9.06 -5.80 -6.65
CA GLU A 104 -7.93 -5.37 -7.48
C GLU A 104 -8.06 -3.90 -7.89
N GLU A 105 -9.24 -3.48 -8.34
CA GLU A 105 -9.55 -2.10 -8.73
C GLU A 105 -9.39 -1.15 -7.54
N ASP A 106 -9.92 -1.49 -6.37
CA ASP A 106 -9.80 -0.70 -5.16
C ASP A 106 -8.33 -0.58 -4.70
N TRP A 107 -7.56 -1.66 -4.82
CA TRP A 107 -6.12 -1.63 -4.58
C TRP A 107 -5.38 -0.70 -5.56
N GLN A 108 -5.65 -0.81 -6.87
CA GLN A 108 -5.00 0.06 -7.86
C GLN A 108 -5.35 1.53 -7.66
N LEU A 109 -6.62 1.81 -7.31
CA LEU A 109 -7.05 3.15 -6.96
C LEU A 109 -6.38 3.64 -5.68
N GLY A 110 -6.31 2.81 -4.64
CA GLY A 110 -5.63 3.13 -3.37
C GLY A 110 -4.15 3.48 -3.53
N LEU A 111 -3.46 2.86 -4.48
CA LEU A 111 -2.07 3.20 -4.80
C LEU A 111 -1.90 4.64 -5.32
N VAL A 112 -2.97 5.25 -5.83
CA VAL A 112 -2.97 6.65 -6.30
C VAL A 112 -3.68 7.56 -5.29
N GLU A 113 -4.83 7.13 -4.77
CA GLU A 113 -5.68 7.82 -3.81
C GLU A 113 -5.77 7.00 -2.50
N PRO A 114 -4.78 7.11 -1.59
CA PRO A 114 -4.69 6.25 -0.40
C PRO A 114 -5.77 6.53 0.65
N LEU A 115 -6.39 7.71 0.61
CA LEU A 115 -7.42 8.14 1.56
C LEU A 115 -8.77 8.13 0.85
N TYR A 116 -9.81 7.66 1.53
CA TYR A 116 -11.17 7.91 1.04
C TYR A 116 -11.47 9.42 1.01
N PRO A 117 -12.35 9.87 0.10
CA PRO A 117 -12.83 11.24 0.10
C PRO A 117 -13.37 11.64 1.48
N ALA A 118 -13.16 12.90 1.86
CA ALA A 118 -13.75 13.41 3.09
C ALA A 118 -15.28 13.25 3.04
N GLN A 119 -15.82 12.54 4.02
CA GLN A 119 -17.27 12.52 4.24
C GLN A 119 -17.74 13.93 4.61
N PRO A 120 -18.95 14.34 4.21
CA PRO A 120 -19.50 15.63 4.61
C PRO A 120 -19.49 15.77 6.13
N VAL A 121 -19.29 17.02 6.60
CA VAL A 121 -19.20 17.35 8.02
C VAL A 121 -20.41 16.77 8.75
N ASN A 122 -20.17 16.04 9.84
CA ASN A 122 -21.27 15.44 10.59
C ASN A 122 -22.15 16.54 11.24
N ILE A 123 -23.32 16.15 11.73
CA ILE A 123 -24.27 17.06 12.43
C ILE A 123 -23.69 17.75 13.67
N HIS A 124 -22.47 17.41 14.08
CA HIS A 124 -21.75 18.00 15.22
C HIS A 124 -20.61 18.93 14.79
N GLY A 125 -20.50 19.25 13.49
CA GLY A 125 -19.48 20.15 12.97
C GLY A 125 -18.07 19.56 12.97
N GLN A 126 -17.92 18.25 13.19
CA GLN A 126 -16.62 17.58 13.16
C GLN A 126 -16.29 17.14 11.74
N VAL A 127 -15.07 17.43 11.29
CA VAL A 127 -14.50 16.87 10.06
C VAL A 127 -14.16 15.41 10.35
N PRO A 128 -14.82 14.43 9.70
CA PRO A 128 -14.52 13.03 9.93
C PRO A 128 -13.09 12.71 9.46
N VAL A 129 -12.38 11.91 10.25
CA VAL A 129 -11.07 11.36 9.84
C VAL A 129 -11.28 10.54 8.57
N ARG A 130 -10.50 10.83 7.52
CA ARG A 130 -10.55 10.06 6.28
C ARG A 130 -10.05 8.64 6.56
N GLY A 131 -10.84 7.64 6.23
CA GLY A 131 -10.39 6.25 6.28
C GLY A 131 -9.31 5.97 5.23
N LEU A 132 -8.42 5.03 5.51
CA LEU A 132 -7.47 4.54 4.52
C LEU A 132 -8.18 3.60 3.54
N ARG A 133 -7.97 3.79 2.24
CA ARG A 133 -8.33 2.84 1.19
C ARG A 133 -7.30 1.72 1.10
N LEU A 134 -6.02 2.07 1.27
CA LEU A 134 -4.95 1.09 1.34
C LEU A 134 -4.86 0.45 2.74
N PRO A 135 -4.45 -0.82 2.82
CA PRO A 135 -4.02 -1.42 4.09
C PRO A 135 -2.93 -0.60 4.76
N ASP A 136 -2.91 -0.55 6.09
CA ASP A 136 -1.92 0.23 6.86
C ASP A 136 -0.48 -0.11 6.45
N ALA A 137 -0.17 -1.40 6.31
CA ALA A 137 1.16 -1.85 5.90
C ALA A 137 1.57 -1.45 4.46
N ALA A 138 0.61 -1.12 3.59
CA ALA A 138 0.89 -0.55 2.27
C ALA A 138 0.91 0.98 2.28
N TYR A 139 0.21 1.61 3.22
CA TYR A 139 0.20 3.06 3.39
C TYR A 139 1.47 3.57 4.10
N SER A 140 1.91 2.87 5.15
CA SER A 140 3.11 3.15 5.94
C SER A 140 4.12 1.99 5.90
N PRO A 141 4.75 1.72 4.74
CA PRO A 141 5.49 0.48 4.52
C PRO A 141 6.76 0.35 5.36
N THR A 142 7.51 1.43 5.62
CA THR A 142 8.74 1.32 6.41
C THR A 142 8.46 0.90 7.87
N PRO A 143 7.55 1.58 8.62
CA PRO A 143 7.15 1.11 9.93
C PRO A 143 6.58 -0.31 9.92
N ALA A 144 5.74 -0.65 8.94
CA ALA A 144 5.15 -1.99 8.85
C ALA A 144 6.20 -3.08 8.60
N ALA A 145 7.15 -2.85 7.71
CA ALA A 145 8.24 -3.77 7.43
C ALA A 145 9.12 -4.01 8.68
N GLN A 146 9.37 -2.98 9.48
CA GLN A 146 10.09 -3.11 10.76
C GLN A 146 9.30 -3.92 11.79
N ARG A 147 7.99 -3.67 11.92
CA ARG A 147 7.11 -4.48 12.79
C ARG A 147 7.12 -5.95 12.37
N LEU A 148 7.04 -6.23 11.07
CA LEU A 148 7.05 -7.58 10.52
C LEU A 148 8.41 -8.27 10.66
N ASP A 149 9.52 -7.54 10.49
CA ASP A 149 10.87 -8.04 10.78
C ASP A 149 10.96 -8.50 12.24
N GLN A 150 10.43 -7.68 13.16
CA GLN A 150 10.40 -8.01 14.59
C GLN A 150 9.49 -9.20 14.88
N TRP A 151 8.28 -9.20 14.33
CA TRP A 151 7.32 -10.30 14.48
C TRP A 151 7.93 -11.64 14.08
N VAL A 152 8.63 -11.70 12.94
CA VAL A 152 9.29 -12.93 12.48
C VAL A 152 10.39 -13.38 13.44
N ARG A 153 11.20 -12.47 13.98
CA ARG A 153 12.25 -12.83 14.94
C ARG A 153 11.69 -13.39 16.25
N ASP A 154 10.57 -12.85 16.70
CA ASP A 154 9.93 -13.24 17.95
C ASP A 154 9.22 -14.61 17.83
N HIS A 155 8.56 -14.86 16.68
CA HIS A 155 7.71 -16.04 16.51
C HIS A 155 8.39 -17.21 15.78
N LEU A 156 9.43 -16.98 14.98
CA LEU A 156 10.07 -18.02 14.16
C LEU A 156 11.54 -18.24 14.59
N PRO A 157 11.84 -19.26 15.41
CA PRO A 157 13.19 -19.48 15.95
C PRO A 157 14.31 -19.51 14.90
N ARG A 158 14.03 -20.06 13.71
CA ARG A 158 14.99 -20.15 12.59
C ARG A 158 15.41 -18.80 12.00
N HIS A 159 14.68 -17.72 12.31
CA HIS A 159 14.93 -16.37 11.78
C HIS A 159 15.32 -15.36 12.86
N ARG A 160 15.48 -15.79 14.13
CA ARG A 160 15.79 -14.89 15.26
C ARG A 160 17.01 -14.01 15.01
N ASP A 161 18.06 -14.56 14.39
CA ASP A 161 19.30 -13.84 14.10
C ASP A 161 19.33 -13.22 12.69
N THR A 162 18.23 -13.32 11.93
CA THR A 162 18.13 -12.64 10.63
C THR A 162 17.77 -11.18 10.87
N GLU A 163 18.63 -10.25 10.44
CA GLU A 163 18.46 -8.81 10.69
C GLU A 163 17.20 -8.23 10.02
N HIS A 164 16.92 -8.62 8.78
CA HIS A 164 15.79 -8.11 7.98
C HIS A 164 15.05 -9.25 7.26
N PRO A 165 14.34 -10.13 8.00
CA PRO A 165 13.74 -11.33 7.43
C PRO A 165 12.58 -11.04 6.47
N VAL A 166 11.94 -9.87 6.57
CA VAL A 166 10.86 -9.40 5.69
C VAL A 166 11.36 -8.25 4.81
N SER A 167 11.83 -7.17 5.42
CA SER A 167 12.17 -5.93 4.70
C SER A 167 13.36 -6.09 3.73
N GLY A 168 14.33 -6.94 4.08
CA GLY A 168 15.59 -7.10 3.33
C GLY A 168 15.46 -7.83 1.99
N ARG A 169 14.28 -8.41 1.70
CA ARG A 169 14.02 -9.20 0.48
C ARG A 169 12.85 -8.67 -0.34
N LEU A 170 12.35 -7.47 -0.03
CA LEU A 170 11.29 -6.85 -0.81
C LEU A 170 11.74 -6.53 -2.25
N PRO A 171 10.84 -6.66 -3.25
CA PRO A 171 11.15 -6.26 -4.62
C PRO A 171 11.51 -4.77 -4.71
N LYS A 172 12.70 -4.48 -5.24
CA LYS A 172 13.19 -3.11 -5.40
C LYS A 172 12.34 -2.35 -6.42
N LEU A 173 12.10 -1.07 -6.16
CA LEU A 173 11.48 -0.16 -7.12
C LEU A 173 12.47 0.14 -8.25
N THR A 174 12.11 -0.25 -9.48
CA THR A 174 12.88 0.12 -10.66
C THR A 174 12.48 1.51 -11.18
N ALA A 175 13.37 2.16 -11.95
CA ALA A 175 13.05 3.45 -12.57
C ALA A 175 11.84 3.37 -13.51
N ALA A 176 11.68 2.26 -14.25
CA ALA A 176 10.56 2.05 -15.15
C ALA A 176 9.22 1.92 -14.38
N GLU A 177 9.22 1.21 -13.26
CA GLU A 177 8.04 1.11 -12.39
C GLU A 177 7.73 2.47 -11.74
N GLU A 178 8.73 3.20 -11.27
CA GLU A 178 8.51 4.52 -10.68
C GLU A 178 7.94 5.51 -11.71
N ILE A 179 8.44 5.48 -12.96
CA ILE A 179 7.85 6.28 -14.06
C ILE A 179 6.38 5.90 -14.24
N SER A 180 6.07 4.61 -14.27
CA SER A 180 4.70 4.12 -14.45
C SER A 180 3.79 4.57 -13.30
N GLN A 181 4.27 4.56 -12.06
CA GLN A 181 3.54 5.08 -10.90
C GLN A 181 3.28 6.59 -11.02
N VAL A 182 4.29 7.37 -11.41
CA VAL A 182 4.16 8.82 -11.59
C VAL A 182 3.18 9.14 -12.72
N LEU A 183 3.24 8.43 -13.84
CA LEU A 183 2.31 8.63 -14.96
C LEU A 183 0.87 8.30 -14.57
N ALA A 184 0.65 7.19 -13.86
CA ALA A 184 -0.67 6.84 -13.34
C ALA A 184 -1.24 7.94 -12.41
N ALA A 185 -0.40 8.50 -11.53
CA ALA A 185 -0.79 9.61 -10.68
C ALA A 185 -1.13 10.87 -11.51
N ILE A 186 -0.34 11.21 -12.53
CA ILE A 186 -0.63 12.36 -13.41
C ILE A 186 -1.97 12.18 -14.12
N THR A 187 -2.23 11.00 -14.72
CA THR A 187 -3.49 10.70 -15.39
C THR A 187 -4.67 10.84 -14.44
N HIS A 188 -4.58 10.26 -13.24
CA HIS A 188 -5.62 10.38 -12.23
C HIS A 188 -5.89 11.84 -11.85
N LEU A 189 -4.85 12.65 -11.61
CA LEU A 189 -5.00 14.07 -11.26
C LEU A 189 -5.55 14.94 -12.40
N GLN A 190 -5.48 14.48 -13.65
CA GLN A 190 -6.11 15.13 -14.81
C GLN A 190 -7.60 14.80 -14.90
N GLU A 191 -7.98 13.58 -14.51
CA GLU A 191 -9.37 13.10 -14.51
C GLU A 191 -10.16 13.59 -13.28
N THR A 192 -9.47 13.90 -12.18
CA THR A 192 -10.05 14.46 -10.96
C THR A 192 -9.86 15.98 -10.86
N ASP A 193 -10.69 16.63 -10.04
CA ASP A 193 -10.55 18.07 -9.72
C ASP A 193 -9.44 18.31 -8.67
N ALA A 194 -8.30 17.66 -8.86
CA ALA A 194 -7.18 17.72 -7.95
C ALA A 194 -6.61 19.13 -7.83
N GLY A 195 -6.23 19.49 -6.61
CA GLY A 195 -5.73 20.82 -6.30
C GLY A 195 -4.39 21.11 -6.99
N PRO A 196 -4.04 22.39 -7.19
CA PRO A 196 -2.74 22.75 -7.79
C PRO A 196 -1.55 22.27 -6.94
N ALA A 197 -1.72 22.17 -5.61
CA ALA A 197 -0.69 21.67 -4.70
C ALA A 197 -0.38 20.18 -4.91
N GLU A 198 -1.41 19.34 -5.07
CA GLU A 198 -1.26 17.90 -5.32
C GLU A 198 -0.58 17.66 -6.67
N ARG A 199 -1.02 18.39 -7.70
CA ARG A 199 -0.40 18.36 -9.04
C ARG A 199 1.07 18.79 -8.99
N ALA A 200 1.41 19.82 -8.21
CA ALA A 200 2.79 20.26 -8.04
C ALA A 200 3.66 19.17 -7.38
N ALA A 201 3.15 18.48 -6.36
CA ALA A 201 3.88 17.42 -5.67
C ALA A 201 4.24 16.25 -6.61
N VAL A 202 3.30 15.81 -7.45
CA VAL A 202 3.56 14.75 -8.44
C VAL A 202 4.57 15.21 -9.51
N MET A 203 4.53 16.48 -9.92
CA MET A 203 5.49 17.02 -10.90
C MET A 203 6.90 17.16 -10.34
N GLU A 204 7.06 17.47 -9.04
CA GLU A 204 8.38 17.39 -8.41
C GLU A 204 8.92 15.97 -8.35
N ARG A 205 8.06 15.00 -7.98
CA ARG A 205 8.45 13.59 -7.98
C ARG A 205 8.91 13.15 -9.37
N LYS A 206 8.17 13.56 -10.42
CA LYS A 206 8.57 13.34 -11.82
C LYS A 206 9.94 13.95 -12.13
N ALA A 207 10.19 15.19 -11.70
CA ALA A 207 11.48 15.86 -11.93
C ALA A 207 12.64 15.13 -11.25
N ALA A 208 12.49 14.80 -9.96
CA ALA A 208 13.52 14.09 -9.19
C ALA A 208 13.85 12.71 -9.81
N LEU A 209 12.82 11.97 -10.26
CA LEU A 209 13.01 10.70 -10.96
C LEU A 209 13.77 10.86 -12.27
N LEU A 210 13.42 11.86 -13.10
CA LEU A 210 14.07 12.09 -14.38
C LEU A 210 15.55 12.48 -14.22
N GLU A 211 15.90 13.22 -13.17
CA GLU A 211 17.30 13.50 -12.85
C GLU A 211 18.07 12.25 -12.43
N ARG A 212 17.46 11.40 -11.60
CA ARG A 212 18.07 10.13 -11.22
C ARG A 212 18.34 9.26 -12.44
N ILE A 213 17.37 9.16 -13.36
CA ILE A 213 17.54 8.45 -14.63
C ILE A 213 18.65 9.09 -15.48
N ALA A 214 18.73 10.42 -15.55
CA ALA A 214 19.81 11.08 -16.27
C ALA A 214 21.19 10.73 -15.71
N ALA A 215 21.31 10.70 -14.37
CA ALA A 215 22.56 10.40 -13.68
C ALA A 215 22.95 8.91 -13.79
N GLU A 216 21.99 8.00 -13.66
CA GLU A 216 22.24 6.55 -13.66
C GLU A 216 22.38 5.96 -15.07
N GLU A 217 21.58 6.43 -16.03
CA GLU A 217 21.52 5.88 -17.40
C GLU A 217 22.23 6.75 -18.43
N GLY A 218 22.77 7.91 -18.04
CA GLY A 218 23.48 8.82 -18.94
C GLY A 218 22.60 9.44 -20.04
N LYS A 219 21.33 9.71 -19.73
CA LYS A 219 20.34 10.27 -20.67
C LYS A 219 20.20 11.80 -20.47
N PRO A 220 20.93 12.64 -21.22
CA PRO A 220 20.93 14.09 -21.00
C PRO A 220 19.58 14.75 -21.33
N ASP A 221 18.77 14.18 -22.21
CA ASP A 221 17.43 14.68 -22.52
C ASP A 221 16.47 14.58 -21.32
N ALA A 222 16.74 13.66 -20.37
CA ALA A 222 15.98 13.55 -19.14
C ALA A 222 16.21 14.75 -18.20
N LEU A 223 17.38 15.40 -18.23
CA LEU A 223 17.63 16.63 -17.46
C LEU A 223 16.77 17.79 -17.95
N GLN A 224 16.61 17.93 -19.26
CA GLN A 224 15.73 18.95 -19.83
C GLN A 224 14.28 18.72 -19.38
N LYS A 225 13.79 17.50 -19.50
CA LYS A 225 12.42 17.13 -19.07
C LYS A 225 12.23 17.31 -17.55
N ALA A 226 13.26 17.07 -16.74
CA ALA A 226 13.23 17.33 -15.31
C ALA A 226 13.09 18.83 -15.00
N ALA A 227 13.85 19.68 -15.70
CA ALA A 227 13.75 21.13 -15.56
C ALA A 227 12.36 21.65 -15.96
N GLU A 228 11.79 21.13 -17.05
CA GLU A 228 10.42 21.44 -17.48
C GLU A 228 9.38 21.04 -16.41
N ALA A 229 9.50 19.84 -15.83
CA ALA A 229 8.60 19.38 -14.77
C ALA A 229 8.68 20.26 -13.50
N ARG A 230 9.87 20.71 -13.10
CA ARG A 230 10.02 21.66 -11.97
C ARG A 230 9.47 23.04 -12.25
N ALA A 231 9.69 23.56 -13.44
CA ALA A 231 9.14 24.86 -13.83
C ALA A 231 7.61 24.81 -13.74
N TYR A 232 7.00 23.71 -14.22
CA TYR A 232 5.57 23.49 -14.11
C TYR A 232 5.09 23.32 -12.67
N ALA A 233 5.79 22.56 -11.83
CA ALA A 233 5.48 22.45 -10.39
C ALA A 233 5.54 23.82 -9.68
N THR A 234 6.50 24.66 -10.03
CA THR A 234 6.65 26.01 -9.48
C THR A 234 5.46 26.90 -9.87
N GLN A 235 5.02 26.84 -11.13
CA GLN A 235 3.83 27.55 -11.59
C GLN A 235 2.58 27.10 -10.82
N LEU A 236 2.35 25.80 -10.69
CA LEU A 236 1.20 25.25 -9.97
C LEU A 236 1.15 25.70 -8.49
N ARG A 237 2.32 25.81 -7.83
CA ARG A 237 2.38 26.34 -6.45
C ARG A 237 2.09 27.83 -6.38
N ALA A 238 2.51 28.60 -7.37
CA ALA A 238 2.18 30.03 -7.45
C ALA A 238 0.66 30.21 -7.60
N ASP A 239 0.03 29.41 -8.47
CA ASP A 239 -1.42 29.40 -8.66
C ASP A 239 -2.18 28.97 -7.40
N ALA A 240 -1.67 27.97 -6.65
CA ALA A 240 -2.24 27.54 -5.37
C ALA A 240 -2.26 28.68 -4.34
N LYS A 241 -1.20 29.50 -4.29
CA LYS A 241 -1.10 30.65 -3.37
C LYS A 241 -1.94 31.85 -3.79
N ALA A 242 -2.25 31.97 -5.08
CA ALA A 242 -3.02 33.09 -5.63
C ALA A 242 -4.54 32.89 -5.52
N ARG A 243 -5.02 31.66 -5.31
CA ARG A 243 -6.43 31.37 -5.03
C ARG A 243 -6.69 31.52 -3.51
N PRO A 244 -7.51 32.49 -3.09
CA PRO A 244 -7.88 32.68 -1.69
C PRO A 244 -8.78 31.57 -1.16
#